data_AF-A0AAU7APW3-F1
#
_entry.id   AF-A0AAU7APW3-F1
#
_cell.length_a   1.000
_cell.length_b   1.000
_cell.length_c   1.000
_cell.angle_alpha   90.00
_cell.angle_beta   90.00
_cell.angle_gamma   90.00
#
_symmetry.space_group_name_H-M   'P 1'
#
loop_
_entity.id
_entity.type
_entity.pdbx_description
1 polymer ?
#
loop_
_entity_poly.entity_id
_entity_poly.type
_entity_poly.pdbx_seq_one_letter_code
_entity_poly.pdbx_strand_id
1 'polypeptide(L)' 'MLSAFIALAAETAEHHEPDKTAFYVGGGLLAAWAVVLGGLGMVSPEFPKTDGAARGVVGIGVILTIVAMATVLLTA' A
#
# COMPACT_ATOMS: atom_id res chain seq x y z
N MET A 1 -10.48 28.10 30.76
CA MET A 1 -11.68 27.23 30.70
C MET A 1 -12.08 26.99 29.24
N LEU A 2 -12.53 28.00 28.48
CA LEU A 2 -12.85 27.84 27.05
C LEU A 2 -11.70 27.25 26.22
N SER A 3 -10.47 27.73 26.43
CA SER A 3 -9.26 27.19 25.80
C SER A 3 -8.98 25.72 26.14
N ALA A 4 -9.34 25.26 27.35
CA ALA A 4 -9.20 23.87 27.74
C ALA A 4 -10.26 22.98 27.07
N PHE A 5 -11.48 23.50 26.86
CA PHE A 5 -12.51 22.79 26.10
C PHE A 5 -12.17 22.72 24.60
N ILE A 6 -11.55 23.76 24.03
CA ILE A 6 -11.05 23.74 22.64
C ILE A 6 -9.91 22.73 22.49
N ALA A 7 -8.98 22.68 23.43
CA ALA A 7 -7.88 21.71 23.44
C ALA A 7 -8.40 20.27 23.57
N LEU A 8 -9.32 20.00 24.51
CA LEU A 8 -9.93 18.69 24.69
C LEU A 8 -10.73 18.24 23.45
N ALA A 9 -11.46 19.17 22.82
CA ALA A 9 -12.18 18.90 21.57
C ALA A 9 -11.22 18.55 20.42
N ALA A 10 -10.08 19.25 20.32
CA ALA A 10 -9.04 18.95 19.33
C ALA A 10 -8.39 17.58 19.59
N GLU A 11 -8.07 17.24 20.85
CA GLU A 11 -7.55 15.91 21.20
C GLU A 11 -8.55 14.80 20.88
N THR A 12 -9.84 14.96 21.24
CA THR A 12 -10.87 13.96 20.89
C THR A 12 -11.15 13.84 19.39
N ALA A 13 -10.90 14.90 18.61
CA ALA A 13 -10.99 14.85 17.15
C ALA A 13 -9.80 14.09 16.54
N GLU A 14 -8.61 14.19 17.13
CA GLU A 14 -7.43 13.40 16.74
C GLU A 14 -7.47 11.94 17.24
N HIS A 15 -8.23 11.64 18.30
CA HIS A 15 -8.33 10.28 18.85
C HIS A 15 -9.22 9.31 18.07
N HIS A 16 -9.82 9.71 16.95
CA HIS A 16 -10.40 8.75 16.01
C HIS A 16 -9.26 8.12 15.21
N GLU A 17 -8.77 6.97 15.69
CA GLU A 17 -7.75 6.24 14.96
C GLU A 17 -8.27 5.88 13.56
N PRO A 18 -7.62 6.36 12.49
CA PRO A 18 -8.12 6.18 11.14
C PRO A 18 -8.19 4.68 10.80
N ASP A 19 -9.22 4.29 10.05
CA ASP A 19 -9.38 2.91 9.61
C ASP A 19 -8.27 2.54 8.61
N LYS A 20 -7.28 1.79 9.09
CA LYS A 20 -6.11 1.33 8.33
C LYS A 20 -6.40 0.14 7.41
N THR A 21 -7.65 -0.32 7.33
CA THR A 21 -8.04 -1.48 6.50
C THR A 21 -7.59 -1.30 5.05
N ALA A 22 -7.79 -0.11 4.46
CA ALA A 22 -7.38 0.14 3.08
C ALA A 22 -5.86 0.04 2.89
N PHE A 23 -5.07 0.53 3.86
CA PHE A 23 -3.61 0.37 3.84
C PHE A 23 -3.18 -1.08 3.95
N TYR A 24 -3.78 -1.87 4.83
CA TYR A 24 -3.47 -3.30 4.95
C TYR A 24 -3.80 -4.08 3.68
N VAL A 25 -4.91 -3.75 3.02
CA VAL A 25 -5.29 -4.37 1.74
C VAL A 25 -4.32 -3.93 0.63
N GLY A 26 -4.04 -2.64 0.48
CA GLY A 26 -3.16 -2.10 -0.55
C GLY A 26 -1.72 -2.60 -0.41
N GLY A 27 -1.15 -2.48 0.80
CA GLY A 27 0.17 -2.99 1.13
C GLY A 27 0.27 -4.52 1.04
N GLY A 28 -0.77 -5.23 1.49
CA GLY A 28 -0.84 -6.69 1.41
C GLY A 28 -0.87 -7.19 -0.04
N LEU A 29 -1.61 -6.53 -0.92
CA LEU A 29 -1.65 -6.88 -2.35
C LEU A 29 -0.29 -6.65 -3.02
N LEU A 30 0.39 -5.55 -2.70
CA LEU A 30 1.74 -5.27 -3.17
C LEU A 30 2.74 -6.34 -2.69
N ALA A 31 2.67 -6.71 -1.40
CA ALA A 31 3.52 -7.75 -0.84
C ALA A 31 3.27 -9.12 -1.50
N ALA A 32 2.00 -9.49 -1.69
CA ALA A 32 1.63 -10.72 -2.38
C ALA A 32 2.18 -10.75 -3.82
N TRP A 33 2.09 -9.64 -4.54
CA TRP A 33 2.68 -9.52 -5.88
C TRP A 33 4.20 -9.73 -5.87
N ALA A 34 4.92 -9.14 -4.92
CA ALA A 34 6.36 -9.35 -4.77
C ALA A 34 6.72 -10.82 -4.50
N VAL A 35 5.94 -11.51 -3.66
CA VAL A 35 6.14 -12.95 -3.39
C VAL A 35 5.90 -13.78 -4.66
N VAL A 36 4.86 -13.47 -5.43
CA VAL A 36 4.58 -14.14 -6.71
C VAL A 36 5.75 -13.96 -7.68
N LEU A 37 6.28 -12.74 -7.83
CA LEU A 37 7.44 -12.48 -8.69
C LEU A 37 8.69 -13.21 -8.22
N GLY A 38 8.94 -13.24 -6.91
CA GLY A 38 10.04 -14.02 -6.33
C GLY A 38 9.90 -15.51 -6.65
N GLY A 39 8.70 -16.07 -6.49
CA GLY A 39 8.38 -17.45 -6.86
C GLY A 39 8.60 -17.74 -8.34
N LEU A 40 8.11 -16.87 -9.22
CA LEU A 40 8.27 -17.02 -10.67
C LEU A 40 9.73 -16.96 -11.09
N GLY A 41 10.52 -16.05 -10.51
CA GLY A 41 11.96 -15.95 -10.77
C GLY A 41 12.75 -17.18 -10.28
N MET A 42 12.32 -17.81 -9.19
CA MET A 42 12.93 -19.07 -8.71
C MET A 42 12.58 -20.27 -9.60
N VAL A 43 11.37 -20.31 -10.15
CA VAL A 43 10.88 -21.44 -10.96
C VAL A 43 11.31 -21.36 -12.43
N SER A 44 11.43 -20.15 -12.98
CA SER A 44 11.85 -19.93 -14.37
C SER A 44 12.99 -18.92 -14.43
N PRO A 45 14.23 -19.37 -14.71
CA PRO A 45 15.39 -18.48 -14.84
C PRO A 45 15.24 -17.45 -15.95
N GLU A 46 14.44 -17.75 -16.97
CA GLU A 46 14.18 -16.88 -18.10
C GLU A 46 13.00 -15.93 -17.86
N PHE A 47 12.42 -15.92 -16.65
CA PHE A 47 11.38 -14.96 -16.32
C PHE A 47 11.99 -13.55 -16.15
N PRO A 48 11.41 -12.51 -16.78
CA PRO A 48 10.29 -12.53 -17.72
C PRO A 48 10.74 -12.87 -19.16
N LYS A 49 10.05 -13.81 -19.83
CA LYS A 49 10.48 -14.36 -21.13
C LYS A 49 10.36 -13.42 -22.32
N THR A 50 9.60 -12.33 -22.20
CA THR A 50 9.34 -11.38 -23.29
C THR A 50 9.33 -9.96 -22.77
N ASP A 51 9.64 -8.99 -23.64
CA ASP A 51 9.61 -7.57 -23.31
C ASP A 51 8.20 -7.10 -22.87
N GLY A 52 7.16 -7.66 -23.49
CA GLY A 52 5.78 -7.38 -23.12
C GLY A 52 5.47 -7.85 -21.70
N ALA A 53 5.91 -9.04 -21.33
CA ALA A 53 5.77 -9.56 -19.97
C ALA A 53 6.55 -8.72 -18.96
N ALA A 54 7.79 -8.32 -19.29
CA ALA A 54 8.59 -7.46 -18.42
C ALA A 54 7.91 -6.10 -18.16
N ARG A 55 7.38 -5.47 -19.21
CA ARG A 55 6.60 -4.23 -19.08
C ARG A 55 5.33 -4.42 -18.25
N GLY A 56 4.66 -5.55 -18.41
CA GLY A 56 3.49 -5.91 -17.59
C GLY A 56 3.85 -6.04 -16.11
N VAL A 57 4.95 -6.73 -15.79
CA VAL A 57 5.42 -6.90 -14.41
C VAL A 57 5.72 -5.56 -13.75
N VAL A 58 6.46 -4.70 -14.45
CA VAL A 58 6.80 -3.36 -13.97
C VAL A 58 5.54 -2.52 -13.82
N GLY A 59 4.65 -2.52 -14.82
CA GLY A 59 3.40 -1.76 -14.78
C GLY A 59 2.51 -2.12 -13.60
N ILE A 60 2.30 -3.42 -13.35
CA ILE A 60 1.53 -3.90 -12.19
C ILE A 60 2.22 -3.47 -10.90
N GLY A 61 3.54 -3.63 -10.78
CA GLY A 61 4.29 -3.22 -9.60
C GLY A 61 4.17 -1.72 -9.29
N VAL A 62 4.28 -0.88 -10.32
CA VAL A 62 4.13 0.59 -10.18
C VAL A 62 2.71 0.94 -9.73
N ILE A 63 1.68 0.35 -10.34
CA ILE A 63 0.28 0.61 -9.97
C ILE A 63 0.04 0.21 -8.52
N LEU A 64 0.45 -0.99 -8.12
CA LEU A 64 0.28 -1.46 -6.74
C LEU A 64 1.04 -0.60 -5.73
N THR A 65 2.23 -0.11 -6.10
CA THR A 65 3.01 0.81 -5.26
C THR A 65 2.29 2.13 -5.07
N ILE A 66 1.76 2.73 -6.14
CA ILE A 66 0.98 3.97 -6.07
C ILE A 66 -0.28 3.77 -5.21
N VAL A 67 -0.97 2.64 -5.37
CA VAL A 67 -2.15 2.31 -4.55
C VAL A 67 -1.78 2.19 -3.08
N ALA A 68 -0.73 1.43 -2.74
CA ALA A 68 -0.27 1.29 -1.36
C ALA A 68 0.09 2.65 -0.74
N MET A 69 0.83 3.49 -1.48
CA MET A 69 1.18 4.85 -1.07
C MET A 69 -0.06 5.74 -0.88
N ALA A 70 -1.02 5.69 -1.79
CA ALA A 70 -2.25 6.45 -1.65
C ALA A 70 -3.05 5.99 -0.42
N THR A 71 -3.17 4.67 -0.20
CA THR A 71 -3.89 4.15 0.95
C THR A 71 -3.23 4.53 2.27
N VAL A 72 -1.90 4.52 2.38
CA VAL A 72 -1.24 4.97 3.62
C VAL A 72 -1.47 6.46 3.85
N LEU A 73 -1.42 7.30 2.82
CA LEU A 73 -1.66 8.74 2.96
C LEU A 73 -3.10 9.07 3.37
N LEU A 74 -4.07 8.24 2.95
CA LEU A 74 -5.48 8.44 3.24
C LEU A 74 -5.92 7.86 4.59
N THR A 75 -5.15 6.92 5.16
CA THR A 75 -5.49 6.23 6.42
C THR A 75 -4.42 6.35 7.51
N ALA A 76 -3.41 7.21 7.33
CA ALA A 76 -2.41 7.56 8.34
C ALA A 76 -2.94 8.68 9.24
#